data_AF-A0A7S3E6J6-F1
#
_entry.id   AF-A0A7S3E6J6-F1
#
_cell.length_a   1.000
_cell.length_b   1.000
_cell.length_c   1.000
_cell.angle_alpha   90.00
_cell.angle_beta   90.00
_cell.angle_gamma   90.00
#
_symmetry.space_group_name_H-M   'P 1'
#
loop_
_entity.id
_entity.type
_entity.pdbx_description
1 polymer ?
#
loop_
_entity_poly.entity_id
_entity_poly.type
_entity_poly.pdbx_seq_one_letter_code
_entity_poly.pdbx_strand_id
1 'polypeptide(L)'
;MRRQPKARSTKSKSRIDRYFLDRSCTDIMELYRGNVYNHSGGYDKFLLNKALRLKEEEHIAEVALGRLRKEAEWMRRQPKARSTKSKSRIDRFYSLQSMAKKRARPASVELASKVSRMGNKTLEFIDADLAFDQRVILKSFSYEFKRNDRIGIVGGNGVGKTTFLRVLMQLQNLDAGEVIIGETVVFGYYNQAGVDFPPKVRVFDYVKDILYANDVPDPKPIKVLEQYGFETEQMYTEIDRLSGGEKRRLQLLEVMTKDPNFLVLDEVTNDLDLQTLTLLENFLLDYSGVLVVVSHDRFFMDRIASHLFIFEGDGKIQDFNGNFSDYLDVRREKIPEPDSSSMNDTSESNGSSQGHQRSNSKTAPKKKMSNKERKEYESILEEIDALAARQADLESSLVSGKLDYAQLSSRTEELASVTTSIDEKTNRWMELEEMYGS
;
A
#
# COMPACT_ATOMS: atom_id res chain seq x y z
N MET A 1 -15.39 50.49 -2.16
CA MET A 1 -14.58 49.41 -1.55
C MET A 1 -15.15 48.06 -1.97
N ARG A 2 -14.65 47.47 -3.07
CA ARG A 2 -14.99 46.10 -3.47
C ARG A 2 -14.21 45.13 -2.59
N ARG A 3 -14.90 44.30 -1.82
CA ARG A 3 -14.32 43.22 -1.01
C ARG A 3 -13.72 42.17 -1.95
N GLN A 4 -12.40 41.97 -1.89
CA GLN A 4 -11.75 40.82 -2.50
C GLN A 4 -12.12 39.53 -1.75
N PRO A 5 -12.30 38.39 -2.45
CA PRO A 5 -12.48 37.10 -1.79
C PRO A 5 -11.15 36.63 -1.19
N LYS A 6 -11.19 36.22 0.08
CA LYS A 6 -10.05 35.65 0.82
C LYS A 6 -9.58 34.37 0.13
N ALA A 7 -8.32 34.34 -0.29
CA ALA A 7 -7.66 33.14 -0.77
C ALA A 7 -7.68 32.05 0.32
N ARG A 8 -8.24 30.87 0.01
CA ARG A 8 -8.09 29.67 0.84
C ARG A 8 -6.61 29.30 0.86
N SER A 9 -6.04 29.22 2.06
CA SER A 9 -4.65 28.81 2.31
C SER A 9 -4.40 27.42 1.72
N THR A 10 -3.52 27.35 0.72
CA THR A 10 -2.89 26.11 0.24
C THR A 10 -1.96 25.61 1.35
N LYS A 11 -2.30 24.47 1.98
CA LYS A 11 -1.45 23.80 2.95
C LYS A 11 -0.74 22.64 2.26
N SER A 12 0.57 22.73 2.08
CA SER A 12 1.39 21.56 1.75
C SER A 12 1.69 20.80 3.06
N LYS A 13 1.32 19.53 3.12
CA LYS A 13 1.69 18.62 4.21
C LYS A 13 2.23 17.34 3.61
N SER A 14 3.45 16.97 3.99
CA SER A 14 4.12 15.73 3.59
C SER A 14 3.78 14.60 4.57
N ARG A 15 2.50 14.24 4.69
CA ARG A 15 2.05 13.11 5.53
C ARG A 15 1.56 11.98 4.64
N ILE A 16 2.18 10.80 4.77
CA ILE A 16 1.86 9.59 4.00
C ILE A 16 0.78 8.83 4.77
N ASP A 17 -0.43 9.37 4.80
CA ASP A 17 -1.61 8.63 5.28
C ASP A 17 -2.56 8.56 4.09
N ARG A 18 -2.71 7.36 3.50
CA ARG A 18 -3.47 7.13 2.27
C ARG A 18 -4.93 7.59 2.43
N TYR A 19 -5.51 7.34 3.60
CA TYR A 19 -6.88 7.75 3.93
C TYR A 19 -7.02 9.27 4.07
N PHE A 20 -6.01 9.90 4.67
CA PHE A 20 -5.95 11.36 4.75
C PHE A 20 -5.84 11.99 3.36
N LEU A 21 -4.95 11.47 2.50
CA LEU A 21 -4.76 11.97 1.14
C LEU A 21 -6.05 11.84 0.32
N ASP A 22 -6.74 10.71 0.42
CA ASP A 22 -7.96 10.47 -0.36
C ASP A 22 -9.11 11.40 0.05
N ARG A 23 -9.30 11.65 1.35
CA ARG A 23 -10.38 12.53 1.83
C ARG A 23 -10.08 14.02 1.80
N SER A 24 -8.80 14.42 1.87
CA SER A 24 -8.44 15.83 2.11
C SER A 24 -7.75 16.51 0.93
N CYS A 25 -7.25 15.77 -0.05
CA CYS A 25 -6.55 16.32 -1.21
C CYS A 25 -7.45 16.29 -2.45
N THR A 26 -7.56 17.44 -3.13
CA THR A 26 -8.22 17.54 -4.44
C THR A 26 -7.25 17.38 -5.61
N ASP A 27 -5.97 17.67 -5.36
CA ASP A 27 -4.91 17.66 -6.36
C ASP A 27 -3.64 17.06 -5.74
N ILE A 28 -2.99 16.15 -6.49
CA ILE A 28 -1.76 15.48 -6.08
C ILE A 28 -0.65 15.86 -7.07
N MET A 29 0.43 16.43 -6.53
CA MET A 29 1.66 16.71 -7.28
C MET A 29 2.68 15.60 -7.03
N GLU A 30 3.05 14.88 -8.08
CA GLU A 30 4.05 13.82 -8.03
C GLU A 30 5.38 14.30 -8.63
N LEU A 31 6.47 14.15 -7.88
CA LEU A 31 7.82 14.31 -8.37
C LEU A 31 8.36 12.94 -8.82
N TYR A 32 8.61 12.76 -10.12
CA TYR A 32 9.14 11.52 -10.68
C TYR A 32 10.19 11.82 -11.76
N ARG A 33 11.39 11.26 -11.61
CA ARG A 33 12.55 11.45 -12.52
C ARG A 33 12.87 12.92 -12.83
N GLY A 34 12.73 13.79 -11.83
CA GLY A 34 12.98 15.23 -11.97
C GLY A 34 11.85 16.02 -12.65
N ASN A 35 10.75 15.37 -13.01
CA ASN A 35 9.55 16.02 -13.55
C ASN A 35 8.45 16.11 -12.49
N VAL A 36 7.61 17.13 -12.59
CA VAL A 36 6.40 17.29 -11.78
C VAL A 36 5.19 16.86 -12.61
N TYR A 37 4.39 15.94 -12.09
CA TYR A 37 3.13 15.51 -12.68
C TYR A 37 1.98 15.91 -11.77
N ASN A 38 0.99 16.60 -12.32
CA ASN A 38 -0.21 17.00 -11.59
C ASN A 38 -1.35 16.05 -11.92
N HIS A 39 -1.98 15.52 -10.88
CA HIS A 39 -3.13 14.64 -10.98
C HIS A 39 -4.31 15.28 -10.26
N SER A 40 -5.43 15.44 -10.96
CA SER A 40 -6.67 15.96 -10.39
C SER A 40 -7.56 14.81 -9.90
N GLY A 41 -7.91 14.84 -8.61
CA GLY A 41 -8.69 13.82 -7.92
C GLY A 41 -8.02 13.28 -6.65
N GLY A 42 -8.74 12.39 -5.96
CA GLY A 42 -8.26 11.70 -4.77
C GLY A 42 -7.09 10.76 -5.03
N TYR A 43 -6.66 10.06 -3.98
CA TYR A 43 -5.45 9.25 -3.98
C TYR A 43 -5.58 8.01 -4.88
N ASP A 44 -6.76 7.40 -4.94
CA ASP A 44 -7.02 6.22 -5.77
C ASP A 44 -6.90 6.54 -7.26
N LYS A 45 -7.42 7.68 -7.68
CA LYS A 45 -7.31 8.15 -9.08
C LYS A 45 -5.86 8.47 -9.44
N PHE A 46 -5.09 9.03 -8.50
CA PHE A 46 -3.66 9.21 -8.67
C PHE A 46 -2.94 7.87 -8.88
N LEU A 47 -3.23 6.85 -8.08
CA LEU A 47 -2.63 5.52 -8.23
C LEU A 47 -2.95 4.90 -9.60
N LEU A 48 -4.21 4.98 -10.03
CA LEU A 48 -4.64 4.51 -11.35
C LEU A 48 -3.90 5.24 -12.49
N ASN A 49 -3.91 6.58 -12.46
CA ASN A 49 -3.23 7.40 -13.48
C ASN A 49 -1.72 7.13 -13.52
N LYS A 50 -1.11 6.95 -12.35
CA LYS A 50 0.30 6.60 -12.22
C LYS A 50 0.58 5.22 -12.82
N ALA A 51 -0.23 4.21 -12.53
CA ALA A 51 -0.08 2.87 -13.09
C ALA A 51 -0.22 2.88 -14.62
N LEU A 52 -1.24 3.57 -15.16
CA LEU A 52 -1.42 3.75 -16.60
C LEU A 52 -0.22 4.46 -17.25
N ARG A 53 0.29 5.53 -16.63
CA ARG A 53 1.47 6.25 -17.12
C ARG A 53 2.70 5.35 -17.16
N LEU A 54 2.98 4.61 -16.08
CA LEU A 54 4.13 3.71 -16.02
C LEU A 54 4.04 2.60 -17.06
N LYS A 55 2.84 2.07 -17.31
CA LYS A 55 2.58 1.08 -18.35
C LYS A 55 2.84 1.64 -19.76
N GLU A 56 2.40 2.87 -20.01
CA GLU A 56 2.69 3.56 -21.28
C GLU A 56 4.19 3.84 -21.43
N GLU A 57 4.86 4.28 -20.38
CA GLU A 57 6.32 4.46 -20.36
C GLU A 57 7.05 3.15 -20.65
N GLU A 58 6.59 2.03 -20.08
CA GLU A 58 7.16 0.69 -20.34
C GLU A 58 6.95 0.27 -21.79
N HIS A 59 5.73 0.41 -22.32
CA HIS A 59 5.43 0.08 -23.72
C HIS A 59 6.30 0.92 -24.68
N ILE A 60 6.43 2.23 -24.44
CA ILE A 60 7.30 3.11 -25.22
C ILE A 60 8.77 2.66 -25.11
N ALA A 61 9.23 2.27 -23.92
CA ALA A 61 10.59 1.79 -23.71
C ALA A 61 10.86 0.46 -24.41
N GLU A 62 9.90 -0.47 -24.42
CA GLU A 62 9.99 -1.75 -25.11
C GLU A 62 10.08 -1.57 -26.62
N VAL A 63 9.21 -0.74 -27.20
CA VAL A 63 9.26 -0.37 -28.63
C VAL A 63 10.60 0.28 -28.99
N ALA A 64 11.13 1.15 -28.11
CA ALA A 64 12.43 1.78 -28.29
C ALA A 64 13.59 0.77 -28.22
N LEU A 65 13.57 -0.17 -27.28
CA LEU A 65 14.54 -1.27 -27.16
C LEU A 65 14.52 -2.18 -28.39
N GLY A 66 13.33 -2.51 -28.90
CA GLY A 66 13.17 -3.28 -30.14
C GLY A 66 13.79 -2.58 -31.35
N ARG A 67 13.60 -1.26 -31.48
CA ARG A 67 14.26 -0.44 -32.51
C ARG A 67 15.77 -0.41 -32.33
N LEU A 68 16.25 -0.25 -31.10
CA LEU A 68 17.68 -0.26 -30.77
C LEU A 68 18.37 -1.59 -31.10
N ARG A 69 17.72 -2.73 -30.87
CA ARG A 69 18.27 -4.05 -31.26
C ARG A 69 18.51 -4.13 -32.77
N LYS A 70 17.51 -3.71 -33.58
CA LYS A 70 17.61 -3.68 -35.05
C LYS A 70 18.72 -2.72 -35.52
N GLU A 71 18.87 -1.56 -34.87
CA GLU A 71 19.93 -0.62 -35.21
C GLU A 71 21.33 -1.07 -34.73
N ALA A 72 21.42 -1.79 -33.59
CA ALA A 72 22.67 -2.36 -33.10
C ALA A 72 23.19 -3.48 -34.01
N GLU A 73 22.31 -4.32 -34.55
CA GLU A 73 22.68 -5.30 -35.59
C GLU A 73 23.20 -4.62 -36.85
N TRP A 74 22.59 -3.50 -37.25
CA TRP A 74 23.08 -2.69 -38.37
C TRP A 74 24.47 -2.09 -38.06
N MET A 75 24.71 -1.59 -36.85
CA MET A 75 26.02 -1.08 -36.41
C MET A 75 27.10 -2.17 -36.35
N ARG A 76 26.75 -3.40 -35.94
CA ARG A 76 27.67 -4.57 -35.93
C ARG A 76 28.16 -4.92 -37.33
N ARG A 77 27.41 -4.61 -38.38
CA ARG A 77 27.82 -4.79 -39.79
C ARG A 77 28.83 -3.73 -40.27
N GLN A 78 29.32 -2.85 -39.39
CA GLN A 78 30.31 -1.79 -39.66
C GLN A 78 30.02 -0.97 -40.94
N PRO A 79 28.85 -0.33 -41.06
CA PRO A 79 28.52 0.50 -42.20
C PRO A 79 29.48 1.70 -42.29
N LYS A 80 30.14 1.87 -43.44
CA LYS A 80 31.06 2.99 -43.67
C LYS A 80 30.26 4.29 -43.78
N ALA A 81 30.56 5.26 -42.92
CA ALA A 81 29.90 6.57 -42.86
C ALA A 81 30.30 7.50 -44.04
N ARG A 82 30.08 7.05 -45.28
CA ARG A 82 30.50 7.78 -46.49
C ARG A 82 29.50 8.86 -46.94
N SER A 83 28.27 8.87 -46.41
CA SER A 83 27.22 9.84 -46.79
C SER A 83 26.57 10.53 -45.58
N THR A 84 25.99 11.72 -45.79
CA THR A 84 25.31 12.52 -44.75
C THR A 84 24.18 11.75 -44.05
N LYS A 85 23.45 10.90 -44.80
CA LYS A 85 22.39 10.01 -44.26
C LYS A 85 22.94 8.88 -43.38
N SER A 86 24.15 8.39 -43.67
CA SER A 86 24.79 7.35 -42.84
C SER A 86 25.31 7.93 -41.52
N LYS A 87 25.80 9.18 -41.52
CA LYS A 87 26.27 9.89 -40.33
C LYS A 87 25.11 10.22 -39.36
N SER A 88 24.01 10.76 -39.87
CA SER A 88 22.83 11.08 -39.04
C SER A 88 22.19 9.84 -38.40
N ARG A 89 22.25 8.68 -39.06
CA ARG A 89 21.73 7.41 -38.52
C ARG A 89 22.61 6.83 -37.41
N ILE A 90 23.93 7.02 -37.51
CA ILE A 90 24.87 6.67 -36.44
C ILE A 90 24.65 7.58 -35.22
N ASP A 91 24.48 8.89 -35.42
CA ASP A 91 24.19 9.84 -34.33
C ASP A 91 22.83 9.55 -33.66
N ARG A 92 21.83 9.13 -34.45
CA ARG A 92 20.52 8.70 -33.94
C ARG A 92 20.61 7.44 -33.08
N PHE A 93 21.47 6.49 -33.44
CA PHE A 93 21.72 5.29 -32.64
C PHE A 93 22.31 5.63 -31.27
N TYR A 94 23.34 6.49 -31.21
CA TYR A 94 23.95 6.90 -29.94
C TYR A 94 22.99 7.72 -29.07
N SER A 95 22.18 8.60 -29.66
CA SER A 95 21.16 9.34 -28.90
C SER A 95 20.06 8.41 -28.38
N LEU A 96 19.54 7.48 -29.19
CA LEU A 96 18.63 6.42 -28.74
C LEU A 96 19.22 5.56 -27.62
N GLN A 97 20.50 5.17 -27.72
CA GLN A 97 21.20 4.38 -26.70
C GLN A 97 21.28 5.14 -25.37
N SER A 98 21.60 6.44 -25.41
CA SER A 98 21.66 7.29 -24.22
C SER A 98 20.28 7.45 -23.55
N MET A 99 19.22 7.60 -24.34
CA MET A 99 17.85 7.73 -23.85
C MET A 99 17.33 6.41 -23.26
N ALA A 100 17.66 5.27 -23.87
CA ALA A 100 17.27 3.95 -23.36
C ALA A 100 18.00 3.59 -22.06
N LYS A 101 19.29 3.95 -21.91
CA LYS A 101 20.00 3.80 -20.63
C LYS A 101 19.36 4.62 -19.51
N LYS A 102 18.94 5.86 -19.79
CA LYS A 102 18.22 6.71 -18.82
C LYS A 102 16.81 6.21 -18.48
N ARG A 103 16.18 5.44 -19.38
CA ARG A 103 14.84 4.87 -19.20
C ARG A 103 14.84 3.43 -18.70
N ALA A 104 16.01 2.89 -18.35
CA ALA A 104 16.10 1.55 -17.78
C ALA A 104 15.14 1.41 -16.60
N ARG A 105 14.48 0.24 -16.55
CA ARG A 105 13.40 -0.08 -15.63
C ARG A 105 13.77 0.31 -14.19
N PRO A 106 12.85 0.89 -13.38
CA PRO A 106 12.94 0.62 -11.95
C PRO A 106 12.88 -0.90 -11.81
N ALA A 107 13.91 -1.49 -11.20
CA ALA A 107 13.88 -2.92 -10.91
C ALA A 107 12.56 -3.19 -10.18
N SER A 108 11.76 -4.14 -10.69
CA SER A 108 10.68 -4.72 -9.90
C SER A 108 11.36 -5.33 -8.69
N VAL A 109 11.35 -4.59 -7.59
CA VAL A 109 11.93 -5.03 -6.34
C VAL A 109 11.04 -6.14 -5.83
N GLU A 110 11.54 -7.36 -5.82
CA GLU A 110 10.91 -8.49 -5.15
C GLU A 110 11.81 -8.88 -3.98
N LEU A 111 11.32 -8.70 -2.75
CA LEU A 111 11.99 -9.22 -1.57
C LEU A 111 11.80 -10.74 -1.53
N ALA A 112 12.79 -11.50 -1.97
CA ALA A 112 12.83 -12.93 -1.75
C ALA A 112 13.36 -13.21 -0.32
N SER A 113 12.56 -13.81 0.56
CA SER A 113 13.08 -14.32 1.85
C SER A 113 13.17 -15.83 1.90
N LYS A 114 14.11 -16.30 2.71
CA LYS A 114 14.16 -17.68 3.20
C LYS A 114 13.79 -17.64 4.68
N VAL A 115 12.52 -17.83 5.02
CA VAL A 115 12.13 -17.85 6.44
C VAL A 115 12.77 -19.06 7.14
N SER A 116 13.48 -18.81 8.24
CA SER A 116 14.05 -19.88 9.08
C SER A 116 12.95 -20.82 9.58
N ARG A 117 13.20 -22.14 9.57
CA ARG A 117 12.21 -23.13 10.03
C ARG A 117 11.88 -22.89 11.50
N MET A 118 10.61 -22.67 11.81
CA MET A 118 10.13 -22.49 13.18
C MET A 118 9.63 -23.83 13.75
N GLY A 119 10.06 -24.15 14.96
CA GLY A 119 9.56 -25.28 15.73
C GLY A 119 8.11 -25.10 16.19
N ASN A 120 7.59 -26.09 16.92
CA ASN A 120 6.21 -26.04 17.42
C ASN A 120 6.01 -25.04 18.58
N LYS A 121 7.08 -24.71 19.31
CA LYS A 121 7.08 -23.68 20.35
C LYS A 121 7.62 -22.37 19.79
N THR A 122 6.87 -21.30 20.02
CA THR A 122 7.07 -19.93 19.52
C THR A 122 7.36 -19.01 20.69
N LEU A 123 6.40 -18.20 21.14
CA LEU A 123 6.48 -17.36 22.33
C LEU A 123 5.17 -17.50 23.11
N GLU A 124 5.25 -17.55 24.43
CA GLU A 124 4.11 -17.67 25.32
C GLU A 124 4.28 -16.70 26.50
N PHE A 125 3.25 -15.89 26.76
CA PHE A 125 3.12 -15.11 27.98
C PHE A 125 2.25 -15.87 28.98
N ILE A 126 2.71 -15.95 30.23
CA ILE A 126 1.98 -16.57 31.34
C ILE A 126 1.84 -15.55 32.47
N ASP A 127 0.60 -15.15 32.74
CA ASP A 127 0.19 -14.22 33.78
C ASP A 127 1.09 -12.97 33.87
N ALA A 128 1.38 -12.40 32.72
CA ALA A 128 2.33 -11.30 32.58
C ALA A 128 1.76 -9.99 33.11
N ASP A 129 2.48 -9.39 34.07
CA ASP A 129 2.24 -8.07 34.63
C ASP A 129 3.37 -7.12 34.23
N LEU A 130 2.99 -5.93 33.78
CA LEU A 130 3.92 -4.89 33.37
C LEU A 130 3.37 -3.53 33.72
N ALA A 131 4.13 -2.77 34.48
CA ALA A 131 3.93 -1.37 34.75
C ALA A 131 5.14 -0.57 34.25
N PHE A 132 4.87 0.64 33.79
CA PHE A 132 5.93 1.60 33.47
C PHE A 132 5.60 2.93 34.12
N ASP A 133 6.52 3.43 34.92
CA ASP A 133 6.33 4.57 35.83
C ASP A 133 5.10 4.37 36.75
N GLN A 134 3.99 5.08 36.47
CA GLN A 134 2.74 5.01 37.24
C GLN A 134 1.60 4.32 36.47
N ARG A 135 1.88 3.75 35.29
CA ARG A 135 0.86 3.20 34.40
C ARG A 135 0.99 1.69 34.31
N VAL A 136 -0.11 0.99 34.57
CA VAL A 136 -0.22 -0.45 34.33
C VAL A 136 -0.47 -0.67 32.83
N ILE A 137 0.43 -1.38 32.17
CA ILE A 137 0.39 -1.69 30.74
C ILE A 137 -0.22 -3.08 30.52
N LEU A 138 0.22 -4.07 31.31
CA LEU A 138 -0.30 -5.43 31.31
C LEU A 138 -0.74 -5.81 32.71
N LYS A 139 -1.87 -6.53 32.80
CA LYS A 139 -2.32 -7.15 34.04
C LYS A 139 -2.82 -8.57 33.77
N SER A 140 -2.11 -9.56 34.27
CA SER A 140 -2.37 -11.00 34.12
C SER A 140 -2.61 -11.38 32.66
N PHE A 141 -1.74 -10.88 31.77
CA PHE A 141 -1.85 -11.15 30.35
C PHE A 141 -1.24 -12.52 30.02
N SER A 142 -2.05 -13.39 29.42
CA SER A 142 -1.63 -14.73 29.02
C SER A 142 -1.98 -14.96 27.56
N TYR A 143 -0.98 -15.32 26.74
CA TYR A 143 -1.17 -15.54 25.31
C TYR A 143 -0.08 -16.44 24.73
N GLU A 144 -0.48 -17.47 24.01
CA GLU A 144 0.41 -18.36 23.24
C GLU A 144 0.36 -17.95 21.76
N PHE A 145 1.49 -17.46 21.22
CA PHE A 145 1.59 -17.13 19.81
C PHE A 145 1.60 -18.41 18.98
N LYS A 146 0.78 -18.52 17.95
CA LYS A 146 0.81 -19.66 17.04
C LYS A 146 1.65 -19.35 15.81
N ARG A 147 2.02 -20.42 15.11
CA ARG A 147 2.71 -20.28 13.83
C ARG A 147 1.84 -19.54 12.83
N ASN A 148 2.43 -18.60 12.10
CA ASN A 148 1.76 -17.71 11.14
C ASN A 148 0.78 -16.72 11.77
N ASP A 149 0.84 -16.50 13.09
CA ASP A 149 0.03 -15.45 13.71
C ASP A 149 0.40 -14.08 13.14
N ARG A 150 -0.63 -13.33 12.77
CA ARG A 150 -0.51 -11.97 12.25
C ARG A 150 -1.29 -11.03 13.15
N ILE A 151 -0.59 -10.49 14.12
CA ILE A 151 -1.15 -9.73 15.22
C ILE A 151 -0.92 -8.25 14.98
N GLY A 152 -2.02 -7.51 14.90
CA GLY A 152 -2.03 -6.06 14.87
C GLY A 152 -2.27 -5.48 16.26
N ILE A 153 -1.40 -4.59 16.71
CA ILE A 153 -1.53 -3.89 17.98
C ILE A 153 -2.16 -2.51 17.73
N VAL A 154 -3.29 -2.26 18.39
CA VAL A 154 -4.06 -1.03 18.29
C VAL A 154 -4.21 -0.40 19.66
N GLY A 155 -4.04 0.91 19.75
CA GLY A 155 -4.24 1.63 21.01
C GLY A 155 -3.84 3.09 20.92
N GLY A 156 -4.31 3.88 21.88
CA GLY A 156 -3.96 5.31 21.99
C GLY A 156 -2.46 5.55 22.17
N ASN A 157 -2.01 6.78 21.95
CA ASN A 157 -0.60 7.11 22.19
C ASN A 157 -0.30 7.09 23.69
N GLY A 158 0.80 6.44 24.07
CA GLY A 158 1.22 6.36 25.48
C GLY A 158 0.48 5.32 26.34
N VAL A 159 -0.25 4.38 25.72
CA VAL A 159 -0.84 3.21 26.41
C VAL A 159 0.15 2.07 26.65
N GLY A 160 1.39 2.19 26.17
CA GLY A 160 2.45 1.21 26.42
C GLY A 160 2.76 0.23 25.28
N LYS A 161 2.26 0.46 24.05
CA LYS A 161 2.51 -0.41 22.87
C LYS A 161 4.00 -0.70 22.66
N THR A 162 4.84 0.33 22.58
CA THR A 162 6.29 0.18 22.41
C THR A 162 6.94 -0.52 23.61
N THR A 163 6.45 -0.30 24.83
CA THR A 163 6.96 -0.99 26.03
C THR A 163 6.62 -2.49 25.97
N PHE A 164 5.41 -2.84 25.55
CA PHE A 164 5.02 -4.23 25.28
C PHE A 164 5.93 -4.88 24.24
N LEU A 165 6.21 -4.19 23.13
CA LEU A 165 7.14 -4.68 22.12
C LEU A 165 8.55 -4.89 22.67
N ARG A 166 9.04 -4.02 23.55
CA ARG A 166 10.35 -4.20 24.20
C ARG A 166 10.40 -5.44 25.08
N VAL A 167 9.33 -5.71 25.82
CA VAL A 167 9.23 -6.95 26.62
C VAL A 167 9.19 -8.17 25.71
N LEU A 168 8.39 -8.13 24.63
CA LEU A 168 8.31 -9.19 23.65
C LEU A 168 9.68 -9.50 23.03
N MET A 169 10.48 -8.46 22.79
CA MET A 169 11.84 -8.54 22.25
C MET A 169 12.92 -8.85 23.31
N GLN A 170 12.55 -9.14 24.56
CA GLN A 170 13.45 -9.34 25.70
C GLN A 170 14.40 -8.15 25.99
N LEU A 171 14.06 -6.95 25.51
CA LEU A 171 14.79 -5.72 25.80
C LEU A 171 14.40 -5.12 27.16
N GLN A 172 13.30 -5.61 27.75
CA GLN A 172 12.79 -5.20 29.05
C GLN A 172 12.17 -6.40 29.76
N ASN A 173 12.34 -6.48 31.08
CA ASN A 173 11.76 -7.54 31.91
C ASN A 173 10.30 -7.23 32.28
N LEU A 174 9.54 -8.28 32.58
CA LEU A 174 8.23 -8.18 33.23
C LEU A 174 8.41 -7.86 34.72
N ASP A 175 7.37 -7.27 35.33
CA ASP A 175 7.32 -7.08 36.78
C ASP A 175 6.85 -8.36 37.50
N ALA A 176 5.92 -9.09 36.87
CA ALA A 176 5.46 -10.41 37.32
C ALA A 176 5.04 -11.28 36.12
N GLY A 177 4.96 -12.60 36.33
CA GLY A 177 4.69 -13.58 35.28
C GLY A 177 5.95 -14.09 34.57
N GLU A 178 5.75 -14.83 33.48
CA GLU A 178 6.83 -15.47 32.71
C GLU A 178 6.63 -15.30 31.20
N VAL A 179 7.74 -15.15 30.48
CA VAL A 179 7.78 -15.21 29.01
C VAL A 179 8.60 -16.42 28.61
N ILE A 180 7.95 -17.41 27.99
CA ILE A 180 8.60 -18.61 27.48
C ILE A 180 8.85 -18.42 25.99
N ILE A 181 10.08 -18.64 25.54
CA ILE A 181 10.46 -18.53 24.12
C ILE A 181 11.00 -19.88 23.63
N GLY A 182 10.58 -20.26 22.44
CA GLY A 182 11.09 -21.43 21.74
C GLY A 182 12.51 -21.22 21.25
N GLU A 183 13.35 -22.26 21.39
CA GLU A 183 14.77 -22.22 21.03
C GLU A 183 15.04 -21.88 19.56
N THR A 184 14.08 -22.15 18.67
CA THR A 184 14.20 -21.89 17.24
C THR A 184 13.75 -20.49 16.83
N VAL A 185 13.30 -19.65 17.76
CA VAL A 185 12.78 -18.31 17.44
C VAL A 185 13.92 -17.35 17.12
N VAL A 186 13.85 -16.72 15.96
CA VAL A 186 14.76 -15.69 15.48
C VAL A 186 13.95 -14.41 15.31
N PHE A 187 14.21 -13.44 16.19
CA PHE A 187 13.50 -12.16 16.17
C PHE A 187 14.08 -11.19 15.15
N GLY A 188 13.18 -10.53 14.42
CA GLY A 188 13.47 -9.32 13.65
C GLY A 188 12.71 -8.16 14.26
N TYR A 189 13.40 -7.07 14.61
CA TYR A 189 12.76 -5.88 15.19
C TYR A 189 13.05 -4.64 14.37
N TYR A 190 11.99 -4.07 13.80
CA TYR A 190 12.02 -2.78 13.15
C TYR A 190 11.36 -1.76 14.08
N ASN A 191 12.13 -0.77 14.54
CA ASN A 191 11.68 0.22 15.50
C ASN A 191 11.58 1.63 14.87
N GLN A 192 10.72 2.47 15.45
CA GLN A 192 10.62 3.87 15.03
C GLN A 192 11.88 4.68 15.37
N ALA A 193 12.57 4.36 16.48
CA ALA A 193 13.80 5.09 16.85
C ALA A 193 14.93 4.96 15.81
N GLY A 194 14.88 3.93 14.97
CA GLY A 194 15.92 3.63 14.00
C GLY A 194 17.06 2.81 14.61
N VAL A 195 18.00 2.45 13.73
CA VAL A 195 19.30 1.88 14.10
C VAL A 195 20.35 2.97 14.01
N ASP A 196 21.24 3.02 15.00
CA ASP A 196 22.40 3.91 14.94
C ASP A 196 23.44 3.30 14.00
N PHE A 197 23.51 3.83 12.77
CA PHE A 197 24.41 3.32 11.76
C PHE A 197 25.80 3.94 11.89
N PRO A 198 26.88 3.15 11.68
CA PRO A 198 28.23 3.70 11.70
C PRO A 198 28.41 4.73 10.55
N PRO A 199 28.63 6.02 10.85
CA PRO A 199 28.39 7.10 9.88
C PRO A 199 29.37 7.11 8.71
N LYS A 200 30.60 6.63 8.92
CA LYS A 200 31.70 6.67 7.93
C LYS A 200 31.87 5.35 7.16
N VAL A 201 30.96 4.40 7.33
CA VAL A 201 30.99 3.14 6.59
C VAL A 201 30.20 3.31 5.31
N ARG A 202 30.65 2.68 4.22
CA ARG A 202 29.91 2.68 2.95
C ARG A 202 28.76 1.70 3.04
N VAL A 203 27.65 2.01 2.36
CA VAL A 203 26.46 1.16 2.33
C VAL A 203 26.80 -0.26 1.87
N PHE A 204 27.59 -0.38 0.80
CA PHE A 204 28.06 -1.68 0.29
C PHE A 204 28.85 -2.48 1.33
N ASP A 205 29.79 -1.84 2.02
CA ASP A 205 30.65 -2.51 3.01
C ASP A 205 29.82 -2.95 4.21
N TYR A 206 28.89 -2.12 4.68
CA TYR A 206 27.98 -2.44 5.77
C TYR A 206 27.08 -3.64 5.44
N VAL A 207 26.43 -3.65 4.28
CA VAL A 207 25.58 -4.79 3.86
C VAL A 207 26.40 -6.04 3.62
N LYS A 208 27.60 -5.90 3.07
CA LYS A 208 28.54 -7.01 2.93
C LYS A 208 28.85 -7.63 4.29
N ASP A 209 29.21 -6.82 5.29
CA ASP A 209 29.53 -7.29 6.63
C ASP A 209 28.34 -8.00 7.30
N ILE A 210 27.12 -7.47 7.13
CA ILE A 210 25.89 -8.12 7.62
C ILE A 210 25.68 -9.49 6.96
N LEU A 211 25.85 -9.59 5.63
CA LEU A 211 25.64 -10.85 4.92
C LEU A 211 26.67 -11.91 5.34
N TYR A 212 27.92 -11.51 5.60
CA TYR A 212 28.93 -12.41 6.15
C TYR A 212 28.61 -12.83 7.59
N ALA A 213 28.13 -11.90 8.42
CA ALA A 213 27.77 -12.19 9.81
C ALA A 213 26.58 -13.17 9.93
N ASN A 214 25.70 -13.23 8.93
CA ASN A 214 24.57 -14.16 8.86
C ASN A 214 24.88 -15.44 8.06
N ASP A 215 26.17 -15.78 7.86
CA ASP A 215 26.63 -17.01 7.20
C ASP A 215 26.04 -17.24 5.79
N VAL A 216 25.74 -16.17 5.04
CA VAL A 216 25.17 -16.29 3.70
C VAL A 216 26.24 -16.81 2.72
N PRO A 217 26.05 -17.99 2.07
CA PRO A 217 27.04 -18.54 1.15
C PRO A 217 27.08 -17.74 -0.16
N ASP A 218 28.28 -17.32 -0.57
CA ASP A 218 28.53 -16.44 -1.73
C ASP A 218 27.66 -15.17 -1.71
N PRO A 219 27.89 -14.26 -0.72
CA PRO A 219 27.06 -13.09 -0.56
C PRO A 219 27.19 -12.21 -1.80
N LYS A 220 26.04 -11.82 -2.36
CA LYS A 220 25.94 -10.89 -3.48
C LYS A 220 25.32 -9.57 -2.99
N PRO A 221 26.07 -8.71 -2.27
CA PRO A 221 25.55 -7.46 -1.70
C PRO A 221 24.87 -6.57 -2.74
N ILE A 222 25.42 -6.52 -3.97
CA ILE A 222 24.85 -5.72 -5.06
C ILE A 222 23.41 -6.14 -5.35
N LYS A 223 23.14 -7.45 -5.47
CA LYS A 223 21.80 -7.96 -5.76
C LYS A 223 20.83 -7.67 -4.63
N VAL A 224 21.26 -7.83 -3.38
CA VAL A 224 20.44 -7.51 -2.21
C VAL A 224 20.15 -6.01 -2.19
N LEU A 225 21.14 -5.16 -2.37
CA LEU A 225 20.94 -3.71 -2.42
C LEU A 225 19.98 -3.29 -3.56
N GLU A 226 20.11 -3.87 -4.75
CA GLU A 226 19.18 -3.65 -5.87
C GLU A 226 17.75 -4.11 -5.52
N GLN A 227 17.60 -5.25 -4.84
CA GLN A 227 16.33 -5.74 -4.30
C GLN A 227 15.76 -4.88 -3.17
N TYR A 228 16.48 -3.92 -2.63
CA TYR A 228 15.93 -2.95 -1.68
C TYR A 228 15.89 -1.55 -2.29
N GLY A 229 16.00 -1.44 -3.62
CA GLY A 229 15.87 -0.19 -4.35
C GLY A 229 17.04 0.77 -4.17
N PHE A 230 18.23 0.28 -3.84
CA PHE A 230 19.45 1.10 -3.86
C PHE A 230 20.04 1.12 -5.27
N GLU A 231 20.31 2.33 -5.77
CA GLU A 231 20.99 2.59 -7.03
C GLU A 231 22.51 2.40 -6.88
N THR A 232 23.20 2.12 -7.99
CA THR A 232 24.65 1.87 -8.00
C THR A 232 25.45 3.00 -7.36
N GLU A 233 25.05 4.27 -7.56
CA GLU A 233 25.73 5.42 -6.95
C GLU A 233 25.61 5.40 -5.43
N GLN A 234 24.41 5.10 -4.90
CA GLN A 234 24.13 5.06 -3.46
C GLN A 234 24.92 3.95 -2.76
N MET A 235 25.15 2.81 -3.42
CA MET A 235 25.90 1.68 -2.83
C MET A 235 27.31 2.07 -2.38
N TYR A 236 27.97 3.00 -3.07
CA TYR A 236 29.33 3.43 -2.76
C TYR A 236 29.40 4.71 -1.90
N THR A 237 28.25 5.25 -1.48
CA THR A 237 28.19 6.41 -0.56
C THR A 237 28.32 5.99 0.89
N GLU A 238 28.70 6.95 1.74
CA GLU A 238 28.72 6.79 3.20
C GLU A 238 27.29 6.82 3.75
N ILE A 239 27.01 5.99 4.77
CA ILE A 239 25.66 5.88 5.35
C ILE A 239 25.15 7.23 5.88
N ASP A 240 26.01 8.10 6.39
CA ASP A 240 25.61 9.41 6.89
C ASP A 240 24.94 10.30 5.83
N ARG A 241 25.35 10.15 4.56
CA ARG A 241 24.83 10.93 3.42
C ARG A 241 23.49 10.43 2.89
N LEU A 242 23.02 9.28 3.37
CA LEU A 242 21.70 8.77 3.01
C LEU A 242 20.59 9.63 3.61
N SER A 243 19.54 9.82 2.83
CA SER A 243 18.27 10.38 3.28
C SER A 243 17.64 9.50 4.36
N GLY A 244 16.72 10.07 5.15
CA GLY A 244 16.00 9.32 6.18
C GLY A 244 15.29 8.08 5.64
N GLY A 245 14.63 8.18 4.48
CA GLY A 245 13.96 7.05 3.84
C GLY A 245 14.93 5.94 3.37
N GLU A 246 16.11 6.31 2.86
CA GLU A 246 17.15 5.33 2.52
C GLU A 246 17.74 4.64 3.75
N LYS A 247 17.95 5.39 4.85
CA LYS A 247 18.35 4.80 6.14
C LYS A 247 17.29 3.83 6.67
N ARG A 248 15.99 4.13 6.49
CA ARG A 248 14.91 3.18 6.82
C ARG A 248 14.92 1.92 5.97
N ARG A 249 15.17 2.05 4.66
CA ARG A 249 15.34 0.87 3.79
C ARG A 249 16.53 0.01 4.21
N LEU A 250 17.63 0.65 4.60
CA LEU A 250 18.81 -0.05 5.11
C LEU A 250 18.51 -0.80 6.42
N GLN A 251 17.76 -0.17 7.34
CA GLN A 251 17.28 -0.81 8.56
C GLN A 251 16.40 -2.03 8.26
N LEU A 252 15.46 -1.89 7.31
CA LEU A 252 14.63 -3.01 6.90
C LEU A 252 15.46 -4.16 6.33
N LEU A 253 16.46 -3.85 5.49
CA LEU A 253 17.38 -4.84 4.94
C LEU A 253 18.14 -5.57 6.05
N GLU A 254 18.68 -4.85 7.04
CA GLU A 254 19.39 -5.43 8.18
C GLU A 254 18.52 -6.41 8.96
N VAL A 255 17.27 -6.02 9.25
CA VAL A 255 16.32 -6.87 9.98
C VAL A 255 15.98 -8.13 9.18
N MET A 256 15.74 -8.00 7.88
CA MET A 256 15.35 -9.11 7.02
C MET A 256 16.49 -10.08 6.71
N THR A 257 17.74 -9.61 6.69
CA THR A 257 18.90 -10.45 6.39
C THR A 257 19.16 -11.51 7.48
N LYS A 258 18.58 -11.33 8.67
CA LYS A 258 18.61 -12.32 9.75
C LYS A 258 17.66 -13.51 9.52
N ASP A 259 16.91 -13.51 8.41
CA ASP A 259 15.88 -14.50 8.10
C ASP A 259 14.94 -14.77 9.31
N PRO A 260 14.36 -13.72 9.92
CA PRO A 260 13.60 -13.84 11.16
C PRO A 260 12.33 -14.67 10.93
N ASN A 261 11.97 -15.51 11.90
CA ASN A 261 10.69 -16.22 11.93
C ASN A 261 9.66 -15.60 12.90
N PHE A 262 10.09 -14.59 13.66
CA PHE A 262 9.25 -13.72 14.46
C PHE A 262 9.58 -12.26 14.14
N LEU A 263 8.71 -11.57 13.42
CA LEU A 263 8.93 -10.20 12.95
C LEU A 263 8.07 -9.20 13.74
N VAL A 264 8.70 -8.15 14.26
CA VAL A 264 8.07 -7.08 15.03
C VAL A 264 8.29 -5.75 14.33
N LEU A 265 7.20 -5.07 13.99
CA LEU A 265 7.18 -3.83 13.23
C LEU A 265 6.52 -2.71 14.03
N ASP A 266 7.27 -1.71 14.49
CA ASP A 266 6.76 -0.57 15.27
C ASP A 266 6.62 0.70 14.40
N GLU A 267 5.37 1.11 14.12
CA GLU A 267 4.99 2.37 13.42
C GLU A 267 5.66 2.58 12.05
N VAL A 268 5.72 1.51 11.26
CA VAL A 268 6.52 1.44 10.02
C VAL A 268 5.94 2.23 8.85
N THR A 269 4.62 2.46 8.84
CA THR A 269 3.92 3.09 7.72
C THR A 269 4.14 4.60 7.61
N ASN A 270 4.53 5.26 8.71
CA ASN A 270 4.70 6.72 8.74
C ASN A 270 6.04 7.20 8.15
N ASP A 271 7.07 6.35 8.20
CA ASP A 271 8.44 6.74 7.91
C ASP A 271 8.98 6.18 6.59
N LEU A 272 8.18 5.36 5.90
CA LEU A 272 8.54 4.76 4.62
C LEU A 272 7.90 5.50 3.44
N ASP A 273 8.64 5.58 2.34
CA ASP A 273 8.05 6.03 1.08
C ASP A 273 7.00 5.02 0.58
N LEU A 274 6.07 5.50 -0.25
CA LEU A 274 4.96 4.67 -0.72
C LEU A 274 5.42 3.40 -1.47
N GLN A 275 6.52 3.51 -2.20
CA GLN A 275 7.06 2.40 -2.98
C GLN A 275 7.57 1.29 -2.05
N THR A 276 8.39 1.66 -1.07
CA THR A 276 8.91 0.75 -0.03
C THR A 276 7.78 0.17 0.81
N LEU A 277 6.75 0.96 1.14
CA LEU A 277 5.59 0.47 1.88
C LEU A 277 4.84 -0.61 1.09
N THR A 278 4.63 -0.42 -0.21
CA THR A 278 3.98 -1.42 -1.07
C THR A 278 4.81 -2.71 -1.18
N LEU A 279 6.13 -2.57 -1.27
CA LEU A 279 7.06 -3.70 -1.29
C LEU A 279 7.02 -4.48 0.03
N LEU A 280 7.01 -3.76 1.15
CA LEU A 280 6.89 -4.34 2.47
C LEU A 280 5.53 -5.03 2.65
N GLU A 281 4.42 -4.43 2.20
CA GLU A 281 3.10 -5.06 2.24
C GLU A 281 3.09 -6.40 1.50
N ASN A 282 3.57 -6.42 0.25
CA ASN A 282 3.62 -7.65 -0.55
C ASN A 282 4.50 -8.71 0.12
N PHE A 283 5.65 -8.31 0.67
CA PHE A 283 6.49 -9.21 1.43
C PHE A 283 5.77 -9.80 2.65
N LEU A 284 5.10 -8.95 3.43
CA LEU A 284 4.44 -9.36 4.66
C LEU A 284 3.26 -10.28 4.36
N LEU A 285 2.58 -10.14 3.22
CA LEU A 285 1.52 -11.05 2.80
C LEU A 285 2.05 -12.49 2.62
N ASP A 286 3.22 -12.66 2.01
CA ASP A 286 3.81 -13.99 1.77
C ASP A 286 4.63 -14.54 2.95
N TYR A 287 4.85 -13.72 3.99
CA TYR A 287 5.66 -14.09 5.15
C TYR A 287 5.03 -15.25 5.96
N SER A 288 5.80 -16.32 6.16
CA SER A 288 5.35 -17.55 6.83
C SER A 288 5.85 -17.71 8.28
N GLY A 289 5.98 -16.59 8.99
CA GLY A 289 6.39 -16.53 10.41
C GLY A 289 5.36 -15.83 11.27
N VAL A 290 5.68 -15.62 12.56
CA VAL A 290 4.85 -14.77 13.43
C VAL A 290 5.13 -13.31 13.13
N LEU A 291 4.07 -12.52 12.96
CA LEU A 291 4.15 -11.11 12.63
C LEU A 291 3.38 -10.29 13.67
N VAL A 292 4.06 -9.35 14.30
CA VAL A 292 3.47 -8.38 15.23
C VAL A 292 3.67 -6.99 14.68
N VAL A 293 2.57 -6.27 14.44
CA VAL A 293 2.58 -4.96 13.79
C VAL A 293 1.90 -3.93 14.66
N VAL A 294 2.57 -2.81 14.92
CA VAL A 294 1.96 -1.58 15.42
C VAL A 294 1.87 -0.61 14.25
N SER A 295 0.66 -0.20 13.89
CA SER A 295 0.47 0.84 12.88
C SER A 295 -0.80 1.63 13.13
N HIS A 296 -0.74 2.92 12.82
CA HIS A 296 -1.91 3.79 12.71
C HIS A 296 -2.60 3.73 11.33
N ASP A 297 -2.00 3.07 10.33
CA ASP A 297 -2.58 2.93 9.00
C ASP A 297 -3.57 1.77 8.97
N ARG A 298 -4.84 2.12 8.78
CA ARG A 298 -5.97 1.17 8.78
C ARG A 298 -5.90 0.19 7.62
N PHE A 299 -5.53 0.66 6.43
CA PHE A 299 -5.47 -0.19 5.25
C PHE A 299 -4.34 -1.21 5.36
N PHE A 300 -3.21 -0.78 5.92
CA PHE A 300 -2.08 -1.67 6.19
C PHE A 300 -2.48 -2.75 7.21
N MET A 301 -3.13 -2.36 8.30
CA MET A 301 -3.58 -3.28 9.35
C MET A 301 -4.64 -4.25 8.82
N ASP A 302 -5.62 -3.79 8.04
CA ASP A 302 -6.67 -4.64 7.47
C ASP A 302 -6.14 -5.71 6.50
N ARG A 303 -5.09 -5.39 5.74
CA ARG A 303 -4.51 -6.34 4.79
C ARG A 303 -3.60 -7.37 5.44
N ILE A 304 -2.94 -7.01 6.55
CA ILE A 304 -1.85 -7.80 7.12
C ILE A 304 -2.27 -8.54 8.39
N ALA A 305 -3.01 -7.88 9.28
CA ALA A 305 -3.38 -8.45 10.57
C ALA A 305 -4.66 -9.30 10.45
N SER A 306 -4.59 -10.52 10.96
CA SER A 306 -5.76 -11.41 11.12
C SER A 306 -6.30 -11.40 12.54
N HIS A 307 -5.50 -10.89 13.48
CA HIS A 307 -5.79 -10.87 14.89
C HIS A 307 -5.39 -9.51 15.47
N LEU A 308 -6.16 -8.95 16.40
CA LEU A 308 -5.90 -7.63 16.98
C LEU A 308 -5.77 -7.67 18.50
N PHE A 309 -4.73 -7.00 18.99
CA PHE A 309 -4.57 -6.65 20.39
C PHE A 309 -4.91 -5.18 20.61
N ILE A 310 -6.04 -4.95 21.27
CA ILE A 310 -6.52 -3.61 21.56
C ILE A 310 -6.13 -3.24 22.99
N PHE A 311 -5.24 -2.27 23.11
CA PHE A 311 -4.82 -1.69 24.38
C PHE A 311 -5.84 -0.63 24.81
N GLU A 312 -6.71 -1.00 25.75
CA GLU A 312 -7.73 -0.09 26.30
C GLU A 312 -7.15 0.86 27.37
N GLY A 313 -5.99 0.49 27.95
CA GLY A 313 -5.39 1.15 29.11
C GLY A 313 -5.63 0.37 30.40
N ASP A 314 -5.04 0.84 31.50
CA ASP A 314 -5.18 0.26 32.85
C ASP A 314 -4.89 -1.25 32.93
N GLY A 315 -3.94 -1.74 32.13
CA GLY A 315 -3.54 -3.15 32.10
C GLY A 315 -4.46 -4.07 31.31
N LYS A 316 -5.48 -3.56 30.62
CA LYS A 316 -6.43 -4.38 29.84
C LYS A 316 -6.05 -4.42 28.36
N ILE A 317 -5.84 -5.65 27.88
CA ILE A 317 -5.74 -5.96 26.45
C ILE A 317 -6.97 -6.76 26.06
N GLN A 318 -7.71 -6.26 25.09
CA GLN A 318 -8.78 -7.00 24.43
C GLN A 318 -8.19 -7.74 23.21
N ASP A 319 -8.36 -9.05 23.23
CA ASP A 319 -8.09 -9.96 22.11
C ASP A 319 -9.32 -9.93 21.16
N PHE A 320 -9.07 -9.66 19.88
CA PHE A 320 -10.11 -9.62 18.85
C PHE A 320 -9.66 -10.34 17.58
N ASN A 321 -10.29 -11.47 17.29
CA ASN A 321 -10.11 -12.23 16.05
C ASN A 321 -10.89 -11.57 14.90
N GLY A 322 -10.18 -10.94 13.97
CA GLY A 322 -10.75 -10.22 12.84
C GLY A 322 -9.81 -9.11 12.36
N ASN A 323 -10.19 -8.45 11.28
CA ASN A 323 -9.44 -7.30 10.77
C ASN A 323 -9.84 -6.00 11.52
N PHE A 324 -9.19 -4.88 11.20
CA PHE A 324 -9.42 -3.60 11.86
C PHE A 324 -10.78 -2.99 11.50
N SER A 325 -11.26 -3.21 10.28
CA SER A 325 -12.60 -2.80 9.84
C SER A 325 -13.70 -3.51 10.63
N ASP A 326 -13.59 -4.83 10.82
CA ASP A 326 -14.51 -5.64 11.64
C ASP A 326 -14.58 -5.10 13.07
N TYR A 327 -13.43 -4.73 13.64
CA TYR A 327 -13.38 -4.13 14.97
C TYR A 327 -14.09 -2.77 15.04
N LEU A 328 -13.93 -1.92 14.03
CA LEU A 328 -14.62 -0.62 13.98
C LEU A 328 -16.14 -0.78 13.91
N ASP A 329 -16.64 -1.76 13.17
CA ASP A 329 -18.08 -2.00 13.06
C ASP A 329 -18.67 -2.53 14.36
N VAL A 330 -18.00 -3.50 15.00
CA VAL A 330 -18.37 -3.96 16.35
C VAL A 330 -18.32 -2.82 17.38
N ARG A 331 -17.35 -1.91 17.25
CA ARG A 331 -17.25 -0.74 18.12
C ARG A 331 -18.36 0.28 17.86
N ARG A 332 -18.78 0.48 16.61
CA ARG A 332 -19.92 1.34 16.26
C ARG A 332 -21.24 0.77 16.79
N GLU A 333 -21.42 -0.54 16.75
CA GLU A 333 -22.60 -1.20 17.33
C GLU A 333 -22.62 -1.11 18.87
N LYS A 334 -21.46 -1.04 19.52
CA LYS A 334 -21.32 -0.95 20.98
C LYS A 334 -21.32 0.47 21.54
N ILE A 335 -21.12 1.49 20.72
CA ILE A 335 -21.25 2.90 21.13
C ILE A 335 -22.70 3.32 20.82
N PRO A 336 -23.57 3.50 21.82
CA PRO A 336 -24.83 4.20 21.59
C PRO A 336 -24.49 5.57 21.04
N GLU A 337 -25.14 5.97 19.94
CA GLU A 337 -24.97 7.32 19.38
C GLU A 337 -25.03 8.37 20.51
N PRO A 338 -24.05 9.27 20.63
CA PRO A 338 -24.16 10.36 21.58
C PRO A 338 -25.26 11.31 21.07
N ASP A 339 -26.35 11.38 21.85
CA ASP A 339 -27.53 12.23 21.65
C ASP A 339 -27.24 13.55 20.90
N SER A 340 -27.48 13.55 19.60
CA SER A 340 -27.70 14.78 18.84
C SER A 340 -29.19 15.13 18.88
N SER A 341 -29.71 15.39 20.08
CA SER A 341 -31.04 15.96 20.27
C SER A 341 -31.13 16.75 21.57
N SER A 342 -30.44 17.89 21.62
CA SER A 342 -30.83 18.99 22.49
C SER A 342 -31.30 20.16 21.64
N MET A 343 -32.53 20.62 21.90
CA MET A 343 -33.28 21.74 21.28
C MET A 343 -34.22 21.35 20.13
N ASN A 344 -35.47 20.97 20.42
CA ASN A 344 -36.55 21.92 20.69
C ASN A 344 -37.87 21.23 21.06
N ASP A 345 -38.46 21.77 22.13
CA ASP A 345 -39.88 21.96 22.45
C ASP A 345 -40.94 20.84 22.39
N THR A 346 -41.43 20.54 23.60
CA THR A 346 -42.84 20.50 24.03
C THR A 346 -43.90 19.98 23.04
N SER A 347 -44.41 18.79 23.32
CA SER A 347 -45.86 18.55 23.37
C SER A 347 -46.19 17.32 24.21
N GLU A 348 -47.12 17.52 25.14
CA GLU A 348 -47.74 16.49 25.97
C GLU A 348 -48.46 15.43 25.13
N SER A 349 -48.42 14.17 25.57
CA SER A 349 -49.66 13.43 25.87
C SER A 349 -49.37 12.04 26.46
N ASN A 350 -50.23 11.71 27.42
CA ASN A 350 -50.29 10.50 28.23
C ASN A 350 -50.45 9.19 27.43
N GLY A 351 -49.89 8.13 28.02
CA GLY A 351 -50.73 6.98 28.40
C GLY A 351 -50.34 5.62 27.83
N SER A 352 -49.89 4.72 28.73
CA SER A 352 -50.11 3.24 28.77
C SER A 352 -49.66 2.42 27.54
N SER A 353 -49.13 1.20 27.60
CA SER A 353 -49.05 0.15 28.62
C SER A 353 -48.26 -1.04 28.02
N GLN A 354 -47.55 -1.77 28.89
CA GLN A 354 -47.31 -3.23 28.88
C GLN A 354 -46.91 -3.99 27.58
N GLY A 355 -45.72 -4.61 27.64
CA GLY A 355 -45.64 -6.07 27.82
C GLY A 355 -45.13 -6.95 26.66
N HIS A 356 -44.07 -7.73 26.97
CA HIS A 356 -43.66 -9.02 26.35
C HIS A 356 -43.09 -8.95 24.91
N GLN A 357 -42.15 -9.76 24.41
CA GLN A 357 -41.45 -10.96 24.85
C GLN A 357 -40.24 -11.19 23.90
N ARG A 358 -39.29 -12.02 24.33
CA ARG A 358 -38.19 -12.60 23.51
C ARG A 358 -38.67 -13.18 22.17
N SER A 359 -37.90 -13.00 21.09
CA SER A 359 -37.39 -14.10 20.25
C SER A 359 -36.61 -13.65 19.00
N ASN A 360 -35.59 -14.47 18.69
CA ASN A 360 -35.04 -14.82 17.38
C ASN A 360 -34.37 -13.77 16.47
N SER A 361 -33.05 -13.96 16.39
CA SER A 361 -32.23 -13.90 15.18
C SER A 361 -33.02 -14.15 13.88
N LYS A 362 -33.10 -13.12 13.03
CA LYS A 362 -33.36 -13.25 11.61
C LYS A 362 -32.38 -12.36 10.85
N THR A 363 -31.55 -13.02 10.06
CA THR A 363 -30.85 -12.49 8.89
C THR A 363 -31.74 -11.50 8.14
N ALA A 364 -31.22 -10.28 7.91
CA ALA A 364 -31.87 -9.28 7.09
C ALA A 364 -32.20 -9.88 5.70
N PRO A 365 -33.40 -9.64 5.14
CA PRO A 365 -33.77 -10.21 3.86
C PRO A 365 -32.98 -9.52 2.74
N LYS A 366 -32.25 -10.29 1.92
CA LYS A 366 -31.70 -9.81 0.65
C LYS A 366 -32.83 -9.20 -0.18
N LYS A 367 -32.69 -7.93 -0.53
CA LYS A 367 -33.64 -7.18 -1.36
C LYS A 367 -33.76 -7.91 -2.70
N LYS A 368 -34.92 -8.46 -3.03
CA LYS A 368 -35.12 -9.15 -4.31
C LYS A 368 -35.27 -8.11 -5.43
N MET A 369 -34.49 -8.30 -6.50
CA MET A 369 -34.49 -7.47 -7.70
C MET A 369 -35.92 -7.35 -8.29
N SER A 370 -36.35 -6.12 -8.58
CA SER A 370 -37.65 -5.86 -9.20
C SER A 370 -37.69 -6.42 -10.63
N ASN A 371 -38.85 -6.85 -11.10
CA ASN A 371 -39.02 -7.42 -12.45
C ASN A 371 -38.68 -6.41 -13.58
N LYS A 372 -38.65 -5.11 -13.27
CA LYS A 372 -38.16 -4.04 -14.15
C LYS A 372 -36.62 -3.96 -14.17
N GLU A 373 -36.00 -4.04 -13.00
CA GLU A 373 -34.53 -3.97 -12.82
C GLU A 373 -33.84 -5.21 -13.41
N ARG A 374 -34.49 -6.38 -13.38
CA ARG A 374 -33.98 -7.59 -14.02
C ARG A 374 -33.92 -7.49 -15.54
N LYS A 375 -34.96 -6.92 -16.15
CA LYS A 375 -34.97 -6.66 -17.60
C LYS A 375 -33.96 -5.59 -17.99
N GLU A 376 -33.81 -4.56 -17.15
CA GLU A 376 -32.79 -3.51 -17.32
C GLU A 376 -31.37 -4.08 -17.26
N TYR A 377 -31.10 -4.98 -16.30
CA TYR A 377 -29.80 -5.65 -16.16
C TYR A 377 -29.44 -6.52 -17.38
N GLU A 378 -30.41 -7.29 -17.90
CA GLU A 378 -30.22 -8.11 -19.10
C GLU A 378 -30.03 -7.22 -20.36
N SER A 379 -30.77 -6.11 -20.49
CA SER A 379 -30.65 -5.22 -21.65
C SER A 379 -29.38 -4.37 -21.65
N ILE A 380 -28.88 -3.97 -20.48
CA ILE A 380 -27.68 -3.11 -20.39
C ILE A 380 -26.45 -3.81 -20.97
N LEU A 381 -26.30 -5.12 -20.77
CA LEU A 381 -25.18 -5.88 -21.34
C LEU A 381 -25.22 -5.89 -22.88
N GLU A 382 -26.40 -6.14 -23.47
CA GLU A 382 -26.57 -6.11 -24.93
C GLU A 382 -26.32 -4.71 -25.50
N GLU A 383 -26.72 -3.65 -24.78
CA GLU A 383 -26.50 -2.26 -25.19
C GLU A 383 -25.03 -1.84 -25.08
N ILE A 384 -24.30 -2.31 -24.06
CA ILE A 384 -22.86 -2.09 -23.92
C ILE A 384 -22.11 -2.75 -25.07
N ASP A 385 -22.44 -4.00 -25.39
CA ASP A 385 -21.81 -4.74 -26.49
C ASP A 385 -22.05 -4.05 -27.85
N ALA A 386 -23.27 -3.55 -28.08
CA ALA A 386 -23.61 -2.81 -29.30
C ALA A 386 -22.86 -1.47 -29.40
N LEU A 387 -22.71 -0.74 -28.28
CA LEU A 387 -21.96 0.51 -28.24
C LEU A 387 -20.45 0.28 -28.40
N ALA A 388 -19.90 -0.79 -27.84
CA ALA A 388 -18.50 -1.17 -27.99
C ALA A 388 -18.17 -1.54 -29.45
N ALA A 389 -19.07 -2.27 -30.13
CA ALA A 389 -18.93 -2.55 -31.57
C ALA A 389 -18.93 -1.24 -32.39
N ARG A 390 -19.82 -0.30 -32.05
CA ARG A 390 -19.89 1.01 -32.72
C ARG A 390 -18.67 1.88 -32.44
N GLN A 391 -18.10 1.82 -31.23
CA GLN A 391 -16.85 2.50 -30.89
C GLN A 391 -15.69 1.96 -31.75
N ALA A 392 -15.55 0.63 -31.86
CA ALA A 392 -14.51 0.01 -32.68
C ALA A 392 -14.63 0.39 -34.16
N ASP A 393 -15.86 0.47 -34.70
CA ASP A 393 -16.12 0.95 -36.06
C ASP A 393 -15.71 2.42 -36.24
N LEU A 394 -16.05 3.29 -35.29
CA LEU A 394 -15.66 4.70 -35.32
C LEU A 394 -14.15 4.89 -35.24
N GLU A 395 -13.46 4.16 -34.36
CA GLU A 395 -12.00 4.18 -34.24
C GLU A 395 -11.31 3.69 -35.52
N SER A 396 -11.82 2.61 -36.12
CA SER A 396 -11.30 2.09 -37.41
C SER A 396 -11.48 3.11 -38.54
N SER A 397 -12.60 3.84 -38.54
CA SER A 397 -12.87 4.88 -39.53
C SER A 397 -11.92 6.07 -39.41
N LEU A 398 -11.58 6.48 -38.18
CA LEU A 398 -10.64 7.57 -37.88
C LEU A 398 -9.20 7.21 -38.27
N VAL A 399 -8.80 5.95 -38.10
CA VAL A 399 -7.46 5.45 -38.47
C VAL A 399 -7.30 5.25 -39.98
N SER A 400 -8.40 5.02 -40.71
CA SER A 400 -8.37 4.72 -42.15
C SER A 400 -7.80 5.86 -43.03
N GLY A 401 -7.70 7.09 -42.50
CA GLY A 401 -7.05 8.23 -43.17
C GLY A 401 -7.76 8.74 -44.43
N LYS A 402 -9.01 8.32 -44.67
CA LYS A 402 -9.80 8.66 -45.87
C LYS A 402 -10.84 9.76 -45.67
N LEU A 403 -10.89 10.39 -44.48
CA LEU A 403 -11.96 11.30 -44.08
C LEU A 403 -11.55 12.78 -44.23
N ASP A 404 -12.49 13.60 -44.67
CA ASP A 404 -12.34 15.06 -44.75
C ASP A 404 -12.36 15.70 -43.34
N TYR A 405 -11.82 16.91 -43.17
CA TYR A 405 -11.68 17.59 -41.88
C TYR A 405 -13.03 17.76 -41.15
N ALA A 406 -14.10 18.04 -41.88
CA ALA A 406 -15.46 18.13 -41.32
C ALA A 406 -15.99 16.78 -40.84
N GLN A 407 -15.62 15.69 -41.51
CA GLN A 407 -16.01 14.32 -41.14
C GLN A 407 -15.18 13.78 -39.97
N LEU A 408 -13.92 14.19 -39.85
CA LEU A 408 -13.08 13.86 -38.69
C LEU A 408 -13.62 14.49 -37.42
N SER A 409 -14.04 15.76 -37.46
CA SER A 409 -14.62 16.45 -36.29
C SER A 409 -15.91 15.77 -35.83
N SER A 410 -16.84 15.49 -36.74
CA SER A 410 -18.12 14.87 -36.38
C SER A 410 -17.96 13.45 -35.85
N ARG A 411 -17.04 12.66 -36.41
CA ARG A 411 -16.75 11.29 -35.92
C ARG A 411 -16.04 11.27 -34.58
N THR A 412 -15.21 12.27 -34.29
CA THR A 412 -14.57 12.43 -32.98
C THR A 412 -15.57 12.81 -31.91
N GLU A 413 -16.52 13.70 -32.24
CA GLU A 413 -17.66 14.04 -31.36
C GLU A 413 -18.58 12.85 -31.13
N GLU A 414 -18.89 12.08 -32.18
CA GLU A 414 -19.69 10.85 -32.08
C GLU A 414 -18.99 9.82 -31.17
N LEU A 415 -17.68 9.62 -31.32
CA LEU A 415 -16.87 8.73 -30.47
C LEU A 415 -16.88 9.17 -28.99
N ALA A 416 -16.76 10.47 -28.71
CA ALA A 416 -16.83 10.98 -27.34
C ALA A 416 -18.21 10.72 -26.71
N SER A 417 -19.29 10.86 -27.49
CA SER A 417 -20.66 10.59 -27.03
C SER A 417 -20.93 9.10 -26.78
N VAL A 418 -20.40 8.23 -27.64
CA VAL A 418 -20.51 6.77 -27.50
C VAL A 418 -19.73 6.29 -26.29
N THR A 419 -18.51 6.81 -26.09
CA THR A 419 -17.68 6.48 -24.91
C THR A 419 -18.37 6.89 -23.62
N THR A 420 -18.95 8.09 -23.57
CA THR A 420 -19.71 8.57 -22.40
C THR A 420 -20.93 7.68 -22.13
N SER A 421 -21.62 7.23 -23.18
CA SER A 421 -22.79 6.35 -23.05
C SER A 421 -22.43 4.95 -22.55
N ILE A 422 -21.26 4.43 -22.94
CA ILE A 422 -20.71 3.17 -22.42
C ILE A 422 -20.41 3.32 -20.93
N ASP A 423 -19.75 4.40 -20.52
CA ASP A 423 -19.40 4.64 -19.12
C ASP A 423 -20.66 4.75 -18.23
N GLU A 424 -21.68 5.49 -18.67
CA GLU A 424 -22.95 5.62 -17.96
C GLU A 424 -23.67 4.28 -17.77
N LYS A 425 -23.76 3.46 -18.84
CA LYS A 425 -24.40 2.14 -18.79
C LYS A 425 -23.59 1.14 -17.97
N THR A 426 -22.27 1.21 -18.03
CA THR A 426 -21.39 0.34 -17.24
C THR A 426 -21.50 0.66 -15.75
N ASN A 427 -21.53 1.94 -15.38
CA ASN A 427 -21.77 2.36 -13.99
C ASN A 427 -23.14 1.89 -13.49
N ARG A 428 -24.18 2.02 -14.32
CA ARG A 428 -25.52 1.54 -14.00
C ARG A 428 -25.59 0.02 -13.80
N TRP A 429 -24.85 -0.73 -14.61
CA TRP A 429 -24.71 -2.18 -14.45
C TRP A 429 -24.00 -2.54 -13.13
N MET A 430 -22.90 -1.86 -12.81
CA MET A 430 -22.18 -2.05 -11.53
C MET A 430 -23.06 -1.75 -10.32
N GLU A 431 -23.87 -0.69 -10.34
CA GLU A 431 -24.83 -0.38 -9.26
C GLU A 431 -25.85 -1.52 -9.06
N LEU A 432 -26.36 -2.10 -10.14
CA LEU A 432 -27.30 -3.21 -10.09
C LEU A 432 -26.63 -4.51 -9.63
N GLU A 433 -25.36 -4.73 -9.99
CA GLU A 433 -24.55 -5.84 -9.49
C GLU A 433 -24.23 -5.68 -7.99
N GLU A 434 -23.88 -4.49 -7.52
CA GLU A 434 -23.58 -4.24 -6.10
C GLU A 434 -24.82 -4.40 -5.21
N MET A 435 -26.01 -4.04 -5.72
CA MET A 435 -27.26 -4.17 -4.98
C MET A 435 -27.84 -5.59 -4.95
N TYR A 436 -27.53 -6.43 -5.94
CA TYR A 436 -28.20 -7.73 -6.13
C TYR A 436 -27.27 -8.92 -6.41
N GLY A 437 -25.97 -8.66 -6.57
CA GLY A 437 -24.90 -9.64 -6.68
C GLY A 437 -24.81 -10.50 -5.44
N SER A 438 -24.53 -11.78 -5.64
CA SER A 438 -24.72 -12.84 -4.65
C SER A 438 -23.88 -12.69 -3.39
#